data_AF-A0A2U1QM08-F1
#
_entry.id   AF-A0A2U1QM08-F1
#
_cell.length_a   1.000
_cell.length_b   1.000
_cell.length_c   1.000
_cell.angle_alpha   90.00
_cell.angle_beta   90.00
_cell.angle_gamma   90.00
#
_symmetry.space_group_name_H-M   'P 1'
#
loop_
_entity.id
_entity.type
_entity.pdbx_description
1 polymer ?
#
loop_
_entity_poly.entity_id
_entity_poly.type
_entity_poly.pdbx_seq_one_letter_code
_entity_poly.pdbx_strand_id
1 'polypeptide(L)'
;MFHATQAHTNAQMNKLLSTMVEWYRFADNRKKIVNFCSYIIRGSLAKLYAAKYKLRSRAKVYKIGDRTLRRPLKEKKGQSPEYNNLLRMGLAESIEGLQYTRMSLVPETDYSPFPVGWRPDHEKALLEYIRLDDPKTFEENRTTLIEEGLISPQDYVSMLVWNYKRSASISGVNNSEEGVDDLYSFFDSPQHRKADAG
;
A
#
# COMPACT_ATOMS: atom_id res chain seq x y z
N MET A 1 5.52 7.54 17.51
CA MET A 1 6.14 6.28 18.00
C MET A 1 6.29 6.20 19.51
N PHE A 2 6.81 7.21 20.22
CA PHE A 2 7.13 7.07 21.66
C PHE A 2 5.92 6.65 22.53
N HIS A 3 4.71 7.10 22.20
CA HIS A 3 3.47 6.72 22.87
C HIS A 3 2.86 5.39 22.38
N ALA A 4 3.22 4.92 21.18
CA ALA A 4 2.64 3.72 20.57
C ALA A 4 3.19 2.41 21.17
N THR A 5 2.44 1.32 21.12
CA THR A 5 2.89 0.02 21.64
C THR A 5 4.14 -0.50 20.91
N GLN A 6 4.86 -1.44 21.53
CA GLN A 6 6.00 -2.10 20.90
C GLN A 6 5.58 -2.79 19.61
N ALA A 7 4.47 -3.55 19.65
CA ALA A 7 3.89 -4.24 18.49
C ALA A 7 3.61 -3.26 17.33
N HIS A 8 2.90 -2.16 17.61
CA HIS A 8 2.58 -1.16 16.59
C HIS A 8 3.83 -0.52 15.98
N THR A 9 4.82 -0.18 16.82
CA THR A 9 6.06 0.43 16.34
C THR A 9 6.87 -0.55 15.47
N ASN A 10 6.99 -1.81 15.89
CA ASN A 10 7.64 -2.84 15.09
C ASN A 10 6.91 -3.06 13.75
N ALA A 11 5.58 -3.14 13.75
CA ALA A 11 4.79 -3.29 12.54
C ALA A 11 4.98 -2.12 11.57
N GLN A 12 5.01 -0.88 12.06
CA GLN A 12 5.31 0.29 11.22
C GLN A 12 6.72 0.21 10.61
N MET A 13 7.71 -0.22 11.38
CA MET A 13 9.08 -0.37 10.86
C MET A 13 9.23 -1.55 9.90
N ASN A 14 8.48 -2.63 10.09
CA ASN A 14 8.41 -3.73 9.14
C ASN A 14 7.80 -3.27 7.81
N LYS A 15 6.74 -2.45 7.82
CA LYS A 15 6.20 -1.86 6.59
C LYS A 15 7.27 -1.06 5.83
N LEU A 16 8.00 -0.20 6.53
CA LEU A 16 9.10 0.57 5.93
C LEU A 16 10.19 -0.35 5.34
N LEU A 17 10.58 -1.40 6.07
CA LEU A 17 11.58 -2.35 5.59
C LEU A 17 11.08 -3.14 4.36
N SER A 18 9.82 -3.55 4.34
CA SER A 18 9.21 -4.19 3.18
C SER A 18 9.14 -3.26 1.97
N THR A 19 8.83 -1.97 2.18
CA THR A 19 8.90 -0.97 1.11
C THR A 19 10.33 -0.83 0.58
N MET A 20 11.35 -0.79 1.44
CA MET A 20 12.75 -0.77 1.00
C MET A 20 13.12 -2.03 0.21
N VAL A 21 12.68 -3.20 0.66
CA VAL A 21 12.91 -4.46 -0.05
C VAL A 21 12.30 -4.46 -1.44
N GLU A 22 11.11 -3.92 -1.59
CA GLU A 22 10.43 -3.83 -2.89
C GLU A 22 11.05 -2.74 -3.77
N TRP A 23 11.41 -1.61 -3.19
CA TRP A 23 12.04 -0.50 -3.93
C TRP A 23 13.36 -0.91 -4.59
N TYR A 24 14.15 -1.74 -3.91
CA TYR A 24 15.42 -2.27 -4.42
C TYR A 24 15.28 -3.63 -5.10
N ARG A 25 14.06 -4.03 -5.53
CA ARG A 25 13.80 -5.35 -6.12
C ARG A 25 14.73 -5.70 -7.27
N PHE A 26 14.98 -4.77 -8.17
CA PHE A 26 15.79 -4.96 -9.38
C PHE A 26 17.27 -4.55 -9.22
N ALA A 27 17.70 -4.19 -8.00
CA ALA A 27 19.07 -3.73 -7.76
C ALA A 27 19.99 -4.88 -7.33
N ASP A 28 21.18 -4.99 -7.94
CA ASP A 28 22.16 -6.04 -7.58
C ASP A 28 22.63 -5.96 -6.13
N ASN A 29 22.62 -4.75 -5.55
CA ASN A 29 23.02 -4.51 -4.17
C ASN A 29 21.85 -4.60 -3.16
N ARG A 30 20.67 -5.12 -3.55
CA ARG A 30 19.45 -5.25 -2.74
C ARG A 30 19.73 -5.73 -1.32
N LYS A 31 20.42 -6.87 -1.19
CA LYS A 31 20.76 -7.47 0.11
C LYS A 31 21.60 -6.56 1.00
N LYS A 32 22.57 -5.85 0.43
CA LYS A 32 23.48 -4.96 1.17
C LYS A 32 22.71 -3.77 1.72
N ILE A 33 21.92 -3.11 0.87
CA ILE A 33 21.14 -1.92 1.25
C ILE A 33 20.06 -2.28 2.29
N VAL A 34 19.26 -3.32 2.04
CA VAL A 34 18.19 -3.72 2.97
C VAL A 34 18.76 -4.11 4.34
N ASN A 35 19.86 -4.87 4.37
CA ASN A 35 20.51 -5.25 5.63
C ASN A 35 21.07 -4.04 6.38
N PHE A 36 21.59 -3.04 5.67
CA PHE A 36 22.02 -1.76 6.24
C PHE A 36 20.83 -0.99 6.84
N CYS A 37 19.71 -0.87 6.11
CA CYS A 37 18.48 -0.25 6.61
C CYS A 37 17.95 -0.97 7.87
N SER A 38 17.88 -2.31 7.86
CA SER A 38 17.48 -3.10 9.02
C SER A 38 18.43 -2.91 10.21
N TYR A 39 19.74 -2.81 9.97
CA TYR A 39 20.73 -2.52 11.00
C TYR A 39 20.49 -1.16 11.66
N ILE A 40 20.28 -0.10 10.86
CA ILE A 40 19.99 1.25 11.37
C ILE A 40 18.70 1.26 12.17
N ILE A 41 17.60 0.76 11.58
CA ILE A 41 16.26 0.78 12.20
C ILE A 41 16.28 0.02 13.53
N ARG A 42 16.86 -1.17 13.57
CA ARG A 42 16.99 -1.96 14.80
C ARG A 42 17.84 -1.25 15.86
N GLY A 43 18.88 -0.53 15.46
CA GLY A 43 19.71 0.27 16.36
C GLY A 43 18.94 1.45 16.96
N SER A 44 18.20 2.17 16.12
CA SER A 44 17.37 3.31 16.50
C SER A 44 16.21 2.90 17.41
N LEU A 45 15.51 1.81 17.07
CA LEU A 45 14.44 1.26 17.93
C LEU A 45 14.97 0.81 19.28
N ALA A 46 16.15 0.19 19.34
CA ALA A 46 16.73 -0.19 20.62
C ALA A 46 17.04 1.03 21.51
N LYS A 47 17.45 2.17 20.94
CA LYS A 47 17.61 3.43 21.70
C LYS A 47 16.25 3.98 22.16
N LEU A 48 15.26 3.98 21.28
CA LEU A 48 13.90 4.43 21.61
C LEU A 48 13.31 3.61 22.75
N TYR A 49 13.40 2.28 22.67
CA TYR A 49 12.91 1.38 23.70
C TYR A 49 13.71 1.46 24.99
N ALA A 50 15.02 1.68 24.92
CA ALA A 50 15.85 1.96 26.09
C ALA A 50 15.29 3.15 26.88
N ALA A 51 15.01 4.27 26.21
CA ALA A 51 14.41 5.44 26.84
C ALA A 51 12.98 5.16 27.34
N LYS A 52 12.12 4.61 26.48
CA LYS A 52 10.70 4.38 26.76
C LYS A 52 10.48 3.46 27.98
N TYR A 53 11.22 2.36 28.05
CA TYR A 53 11.09 1.38 29.13
C TYR A 53 12.07 1.60 30.28
N LYS A 54 12.78 2.74 30.30
CA LYS A 54 13.81 3.08 31.30
C LYS A 54 14.90 1.99 31.41
N LEU A 55 15.20 1.32 30.30
CA LEU A 55 16.28 0.35 30.17
C LEU A 55 17.54 1.14 29.80
N ARG A 56 18.41 1.41 30.78
CA ARG A 56 19.59 2.30 30.70
C ARG A 56 20.52 2.09 29.48
N SER A 57 20.43 0.97 28.75
CA SER A 57 21.27 0.69 27.59
C SER A 57 20.56 -0.14 26.52
N ARG A 58 21.03 -0.02 25.27
CA ARG A 58 20.60 -0.87 24.14
C ARG A 58 20.90 -2.35 24.38
N ALA A 59 22.00 -2.67 25.04
CA ALA A 59 22.37 -4.04 25.35
C ALA A 59 21.32 -4.72 26.25
N LYS A 60 20.78 -3.98 27.24
CA LYS A 60 19.70 -4.47 28.09
C LYS A 60 18.42 -4.72 27.30
N VAL A 61 18.13 -3.87 26.31
CA VAL A 61 17.00 -4.06 25.39
C VAL A 61 17.15 -5.37 24.62
N TYR A 62 18.30 -5.64 23.99
CA TYR A 62 18.48 -6.90 23.25
C TYR A 62 18.51 -8.14 24.13
N LYS A 63 18.99 -8.01 25.39
CA LYS A 63 18.97 -9.12 26.36
C LYS A 63 17.54 -9.56 26.69
N ILE A 64 16.59 -8.62 26.76
CA ILE A 64 15.18 -8.89 27.08
C ILE A 64 14.37 -9.18 25.81
N GLY A 65 14.45 -8.28 24.83
CA GLY A 65 13.63 -8.24 23.61
C GLY A 65 14.06 -9.19 22.50
N ASP A 66 15.18 -9.90 22.68
CA ASP A 66 15.90 -10.62 21.62
C ASP A 66 16.50 -9.68 20.54
N ARG A 67 17.38 -10.19 19.68
CA ARG A 67 17.98 -9.45 18.55
C ARG A 67 16.93 -8.89 17.60
N THR A 68 15.80 -9.57 17.46
CA THR A 68 14.68 -9.16 16.58
C THR A 68 13.69 -8.21 17.25
N LEU A 69 13.84 -7.91 18.55
CA LEU A 69 12.90 -7.08 19.33
C LEU A 69 11.46 -7.66 19.36
N ARG A 70 11.33 -8.97 19.18
CA ARG A 70 10.05 -9.71 19.19
C ARG A 70 9.52 -9.95 20.60
N ARG A 71 10.41 -10.06 21.60
CA ARG A 71 9.97 -10.33 22.98
C ARG A 71 9.50 -9.05 23.67
N PRO A 72 8.44 -9.11 24.49
CA PRO A 72 7.93 -7.94 25.19
C PRO A 72 8.98 -7.39 26.16
N LEU A 73 9.26 -6.08 26.06
CA LEU A 73 10.29 -5.41 26.89
C LEU A 73 9.81 -5.00 28.27
N LYS A 74 8.49 -5.00 28.49
CA LYS A 74 7.85 -4.76 29.78
C LYS A 74 6.97 -5.95 30.09
N GLU A 75 7.25 -6.62 31.19
CA GLU A 75 6.34 -7.63 31.75
C GLU A 75 5.06 -6.91 32.19
N LYS A 76 3.91 -7.38 31.69
CA LYS A 76 2.63 -7.02 32.29
C LYS A 76 2.54 -7.79 33.60
N LYS A 77 2.69 -7.09 34.74
CA LYS A 77 2.41 -7.68 36.06
C LYS A 77 1.03 -8.33 36.00
N GLY A 78 0.95 -9.64 36.22
CA GLY A 78 -0.31 -10.40 36.22
C GLY A 78 -0.65 -11.18 34.94
N GLN A 79 0.31 -11.49 34.05
CA GLN A 79 0.02 -12.44 32.98
C GLN A 79 -0.24 -13.84 33.55
N SER A 80 -1.50 -14.28 33.50
CA SER A 80 -1.85 -15.66 33.79
C SER A 80 -1.22 -16.60 32.74
N PRO A 81 -0.98 -17.87 33.08
CA PRO A 81 -0.58 -18.88 32.11
C PRO A 81 -1.50 -18.94 30.88
N GLU A 82 -2.79 -18.58 31.03
CA GLU A 82 -3.74 -18.54 29.92
C GLU A 82 -3.41 -17.45 28.89
N TYR A 83 -2.89 -16.28 29.30
CA TYR A 83 -2.51 -15.23 28.33
C TYR A 83 -1.36 -15.68 27.42
N ASN A 84 -0.43 -16.48 27.95
CA ASN A 84 0.63 -17.08 27.14
C ASN A 84 0.07 -18.14 26.17
N ASN A 85 -0.94 -18.90 26.60
CA ASN A 85 -1.65 -19.82 25.70
C ASN A 85 -2.43 -19.08 24.62
N LEU A 86 -3.11 -17.96 24.94
CA LEU A 86 -3.79 -17.10 23.98
C LEU A 86 -2.83 -16.51 22.94
N LEU A 87 -1.63 -16.06 23.35
CA LEU A 87 -0.58 -15.63 22.42
C LEU A 87 -0.11 -16.77 21.52
N ARG A 88 0.05 -17.99 22.06
CA ARG A 88 0.47 -19.17 21.28
C ARG A 88 -0.61 -19.62 20.28
N MET A 89 -1.87 -19.49 20.65
CA MET A 89 -3.02 -19.79 19.78
C MET A 89 -3.31 -18.65 18.78
N GLY A 90 -2.61 -17.52 18.85
CA GLY A 90 -2.81 -16.36 17.97
C GLY A 90 -4.03 -15.50 18.33
N LEU A 91 -4.66 -15.72 19.49
CA LEU A 91 -5.84 -15.00 19.97
C LEU A 91 -5.50 -13.67 20.67
N ALA A 92 -4.22 -13.41 20.92
CA ALA A 92 -3.75 -12.17 21.52
C ALA A 92 -2.69 -11.50 20.63
N GLU A 93 -2.60 -10.17 20.73
CA GLU A 93 -1.68 -9.34 19.92
C GLU A 93 -0.21 -9.76 20.17
N SER A 94 0.33 -10.56 19.26
CA SER A 94 1.73 -10.95 19.29
C SER A 94 2.61 -9.82 18.73
N ILE A 95 3.77 -9.61 19.35
CA ILE A 95 4.73 -8.63 18.84
C ILE A 95 5.47 -9.29 17.68
N GLU A 96 5.32 -8.76 16.48
CA GLU A 96 6.14 -9.17 15.33
C GLU A 96 7.58 -8.66 15.53
N GLY A 97 8.56 -9.51 15.26
CA GLY A 97 9.96 -9.10 15.27
C GLY A 97 10.28 -8.27 14.04
N LEU A 98 11.38 -7.51 14.11
CA LEU A 98 11.89 -6.82 12.93
C LEU A 98 12.29 -7.82 11.84
N GLN A 99 11.86 -7.54 10.62
CA GLN A 99 12.18 -8.34 9.45
C GLN A 99 13.60 -8.04 8.92
N TYR A 100 14.11 -8.92 8.05
CA TYR A 100 15.35 -8.73 7.31
C TYR A 100 16.61 -8.49 8.19
N THR A 101 16.63 -9.05 9.41
CA THR A 101 17.77 -8.87 10.35
C THR A 101 19.06 -9.56 9.94
N ARG A 102 18.98 -10.45 8.94
CA ARG A 102 20.08 -11.16 8.30
C ARG A 102 19.91 -11.05 6.80
N MET A 103 21.02 -10.99 6.07
CA MET A 103 21.00 -10.94 4.60
C MET A 103 20.30 -12.14 3.96
N SER A 104 20.32 -13.31 4.61
CA SER A 104 19.64 -14.52 4.13
C SER A 104 18.11 -14.42 4.14
N LEU A 105 17.54 -13.49 4.91
CA LEU A 105 16.10 -13.25 4.96
C LEU A 105 15.65 -12.25 3.89
N VAL A 106 16.60 -11.59 3.22
CA VAL A 106 16.30 -10.64 2.14
C VAL A 106 16.13 -11.44 0.84
N PRO A 107 15.02 -11.25 0.10
CA PRO A 107 14.83 -11.90 -1.19
C PRO A 107 15.97 -11.58 -2.17
N GLU A 108 16.23 -12.49 -3.10
CA GLU A 108 17.21 -12.27 -4.18
C GLU A 108 16.80 -11.13 -5.10
N THR A 109 17.76 -10.55 -5.80
CA THR A 109 17.49 -9.57 -6.85
C THR A 109 16.67 -10.22 -7.95
N ASP A 110 15.64 -9.51 -8.40
CA ASP A 110 14.81 -9.94 -9.51
C ASP A 110 15.48 -9.55 -10.83
N TYR A 111 15.84 -10.54 -11.63
CA TYR A 111 16.40 -10.36 -12.97
C TYR A 111 15.38 -10.63 -14.08
N SER A 112 14.09 -10.73 -13.72
CA SER A 112 13.03 -10.84 -14.73
C SER A 112 13.13 -9.64 -15.68
N PRO A 113 13.17 -9.88 -17.00
CA PRO A 113 13.26 -8.78 -17.96
C PRO A 113 12.03 -7.89 -17.83
N PHE A 114 12.22 -6.59 -18.04
CA PHE A 114 11.10 -5.67 -18.10
C PHE A 114 10.16 -6.05 -19.25
N PRO A 115 8.84 -5.82 -19.10
CA PRO A 115 7.89 -5.97 -20.20
C PRO A 115 8.34 -5.17 -21.43
N VAL A 116 8.07 -5.69 -22.63
CA VAL A 116 8.38 -4.98 -23.87
C VAL A 116 7.63 -3.64 -23.87
N GLY A 117 8.37 -2.54 -24.08
CA GLY A 117 7.82 -1.18 -24.02
C GLY A 117 7.63 -0.61 -22.62
N TRP A 118 8.14 -1.27 -21.57
CA TRP A 118 8.15 -0.70 -20.22
C TRP A 118 8.92 0.62 -20.20
N ARG A 119 8.29 1.64 -19.63
CA ARG A 119 8.89 2.95 -19.35
C ARG A 119 8.45 3.39 -17.96
N PRO A 120 9.31 4.09 -17.22
CA PRO A 120 8.91 4.67 -15.94
C PRO A 120 7.88 5.79 -16.16
N ASP A 121 6.99 5.98 -15.19
CA ASP A 121 5.83 6.87 -15.38
C ASP A 121 6.22 8.34 -15.61
N HIS A 122 7.32 8.79 -15.03
CA HIS A 122 7.83 10.14 -15.30
C HIS A 122 8.26 10.32 -16.76
N GLU A 123 8.81 9.30 -17.41
CA GLU A 123 9.16 9.35 -18.82
C GLU A 123 7.91 9.38 -19.70
N LYS A 124 6.87 8.61 -19.35
CA LYS A 124 5.58 8.67 -20.04
C LYS A 124 4.98 10.07 -19.99
N ALA A 125 4.99 10.69 -18.81
CA ALA A 125 4.48 12.05 -18.61
C ALA A 125 5.28 13.10 -19.42
N LEU A 126 6.61 12.95 -19.50
CA LEU A 126 7.43 13.84 -20.34
C LEU A 126 7.15 13.64 -21.84
N LEU A 127 6.97 12.41 -22.29
CA LEU A 127 6.62 12.13 -23.69
C LEU A 127 5.24 12.68 -24.05
N GLU A 128 4.27 12.55 -23.14
CA GLU A 128 2.96 13.18 -23.28
C GLU A 128 3.08 14.69 -23.38
N TYR A 129 3.87 15.32 -22.50
CA TYR A 129 4.13 16.76 -22.54
C TYR A 129 4.77 17.21 -23.86
N ILE A 130 5.76 16.46 -24.37
CA ILE A 130 6.40 16.76 -25.66
C ILE A 130 5.39 16.62 -26.81
N ARG A 131 4.47 15.66 -26.76
CA ARG A 131 3.42 15.49 -27.79
C ARG A 131 2.41 16.63 -27.80
N LEU A 132 2.22 17.35 -26.70
CA LEU A 132 1.35 18.53 -26.65
C LEU A 132 1.89 19.71 -27.47
N ASP A 133 3.16 19.69 -27.87
CA ASP A 133 3.74 20.70 -28.77
C ASP A 133 3.22 20.55 -30.21
N ASP A 134 2.68 19.36 -30.58
CA ASP A 134 1.98 19.18 -31.85
C ASP A 134 0.55 19.75 -31.75
N PRO A 135 0.21 20.77 -32.57
CA PRO A 135 -1.12 21.38 -32.54
C PRO A 135 -2.24 20.39 -32.83
N LYS A 136 -1.99 19.31 -33.59
CA LYS A 136 -3.02 18.28 -33.82
C LYS A 136 -3.33 17.48 -32.56
N THR A 137 -2.29 17.00 -31.88
CA THR A 137 -2.45 16.20 -30.66
C THR A 137 -3.03 17.04 -29.52
N PHE A 138 -2.70 18.33 -29.46
CA PHE A 138 -3.32 19.25 -28.50
C PHE A 138 -4.81 19.44 -28.75
N GLU A 139 -5.24 19.68 -29.99
CA GLU A 139 -6.67 19.84 -30.32
C GLU A 139 -7.44 18.54 -30.12
N GLU A 140 -6.87 17.38 -30.46
CA GLU A 140 -7.47 16.06 -30.17
C GLU A 140 -7.70 15.87 -28.67
N ASN A 141 -6.67 16.10 -27.85
CA ASN A 141 -6.79 16.01 -26.39
C ASN A 141 -7.81 17.01 -25.84
N ARG A 142 -7.87 18.22 -26.42
CA ARG A 142 -8.86 19.24 -26.06
C ARG A 142 -10.28 18.81 -26.43
N THR A 143 -10.49 18.18 -27.58
CA THR A 143 -11.79 17.62 -27.96
C THR A 143 -12.20 16.49 -27.02
N THR A 144 -11.29 15.56 -26.69
CA THR A 144 -11.57 14.48 -25.73
C THR A 144 -11.89 15.04 -24.33
N LEU A 145 -11.18 16.07 -23.87
CA LEU A 145 -11.49 16.74 -22.59
C LEU A 145 -12.86 17.45 -22.59
N ILE A 146 -13.31 17.96 -23.73
CA ILE A 146 -14.63 18.58 -23.88
C ILE A 146 -15.73 17.52 -23.95
N GLU A 147 -15.47 16.40 -24.64
CA GLU A 147 -16.43 15.31 -24.85
C GLU A 147 -16.59 14.42 -23.62
N GLU A 148 -15.48 14.00 -23.00
CA GLU A 148 -15.47 13.10 -21.84
C GLU A 148 -15.51 13.86 -20.51
N GLY A 149 -15.12 15.14 -20.51
CA GLY A 149 -15.05 15.98 -19.32
C GLY A 149 -13.87 15.65 -18.40
N LEU A 150 -13.45 16.62 -17.60
CA LEU A 150 -12.46 16.39 -16.53
C LEU A 150 -13.16 15.82 -15.30
N ILE A 151 -13.07 14.51 -15.10
CA ILE A 151 -13.50 13.87 -13.85
C ILE A 151 -12.35 13.94 -12.85
N SER A 152 -12.52 14.69 -11.76
CA SER A 152 -11.54 14.65 -10.67
C SER A 152 -11.56 13.28 -9.99
N PRO A 153 -10.46 12.83 -9.36
CA PRO A 153 -10.46 11.60 -8.55
C PRO A 153 -11.58 11.58 -7.50
N GLN A 154 -11.94 12.74 -6.96
CA GLN A 154 -13.04 12.92 -6.02
C GLN A 154 -14.40 12.69 -6.67
N ASP A 155 -14.62 13.18 -7.89
CA ASP A 155 -15.85 12.95 -8.65
C ASP A 155 -15.99 11.49 -9.06
N TYR A 156 -14.88 10.85 -9.44
CA TYR A 156 -14.85 9.42 -9.74
C TYR A 156 -15.22 8.56 -8.52
N VAL A 157 -14.64 8.85 -7.35
CA VAL A 157 -15.01 8.15 -6.10
C VAL A 157 -16.47 8.41 -5.73
N SER A 158 -16.96 9.64 -5.92
CA SER A 158 -18.35 10.01 -5.66
C SER A 158 -19.32 9.24 -6.57
N MET A 159 -18.98 9.11 -7.86
CA MET A 159 -19.74 8.31 -8.82
C MET A 159 -19.75 6.83 -8.45
N LEU A 160 -18.60 6.24 -8.07
CA LEU A 160 -18.53 4.85 -7.62
C LEU A 160 -19.39 4.61 -6.37
N VAL A 161 -19.29 5.50 -5.37
CA VAL A 161 -20.08 5.41 -4.13
C VAL A 161 -21.58 5.57 -4.41
N TRP A 162 -21.95 6.48 -5.31
CA TRP A 162 -23.33 6.68 -5.72
C TRP A 162 -23.90 5.44 -6.45
N ASN A 163 -23.11 4.85 -7.35
CA ASN A 163 -23.47 3.62 -8.06
C ASN A 163 -23.62 2.43 -7.11
N TYR A 164 -22.73 2.30 -6.13
CA TYR A 164 -22.82 1.29 -5.08
C TYR A 164 -24.07 1.49 -4.22
N LYS A 165 -24.36 2.72 -3.78
CA LYS A 165 -25.57 3.03 -3.00
C LYS A 165 -26.83 2.72 -3.81
N ARG A 166 -26.88 3.10 -5.08
CA ARG A 166 -28.02 2.84 -5.96
C ARG A 166 -28.24 1.34 -6.19
N SER A 167 -27.19 0.59 -6.48
CA SER A 167 -27.26 -0.87 -6.64
C SER A 167 -27.61 -1.59 -5.33
N ALA A 168 -27.14 -1.10 -4.19
CA ALA A 168 -27.55 -1.60 -2.88
C ALA A 168 -29.02 -1.31 -2.55
N SER A 169 -29.53 -0.13 -2.94
CA SER A 169 -30.96 0.20 -2.81
C SER A 169 -31.84 -0.66 -3.73
N ILE A 170 -31.36 -0.97 -4.95
CA ILE A 170 -32.03 -1.89 -5.89
C ILE A 170 -31.99 -3.34 -5.39
N SER A 171 -30.93 -3.75 -4.69
CA SER A 171 -30.86 -5.08 -4.07
C SER A 171 -31.78 -5.25 -2.85
N GLY A 172 -32.29 -4.14 -2.29
CA GLY A 172 -33.25 -4.13 -1.19
C GLY A 172 -34.72 -4.01 -1.64
N VAL A 173 -34.97 -3.78 -2.93
CA VAL A 173 -36.29 -3.57 -3.52
C VAL A 173 -36.32 -4.33 -4.84
N ASN A 174 -37.00 -5.50 -4.87
CA ASN A 174 -37.25 -6.44 -5.99
C ASN A 174 -36.35 -7.70 -5.96
N ASN A 175 -36.79 -8.96 -5.80
CA ASN A 175 -38.11 -9.62 -5.79
C ASN A 175 -39.13 -9.09 -6.80
N SER A 176 -38.68 -8.83 -8.03
CA SER A 176 -39.48 -8.84 -9.26
C SER A 176 -38.55 -8.53 -10.41
N GLU A 177 -38.48 -9.47 -11.36
CA GLU A 177 -37.69 -9.41 -12.59
C GLU A 177 -38.14 -8.22 -13.44
N GLU A 178 -37.34 -7.16 -13.51
CA GLU A 178 -37.35 -6.12 -14.56
C GLU A 178 -36.24 -5.11 -14.23
N GLY A 179 -35.08 -5.19 -14.89
CA GLY A 179 -33.97 -4.29 -14.57
C GLY A 179 -32.66 -4.50 -15.34
N VAL A 180 -32.67 -5.30 -16.40
CA VAL A 180 -31.49 -5.49 -17.26
C VAL A 180 -31.54 -4.57 -18.50
N ASP A 181 -32.73 -4.05 -18.86
CA ASP A 181 -32.90 -3.25 -20.08
C ASP A 181 -32.45 -1.78 -19.94
N ASP A 182 -32.31 -1.26 -18.71
CA ASP A 182 -31.97 0.16 -18.49
C ASP A 182 -30.48 0.50 -18.60
N LEU A 183 -29.59 -0.50 -18.57
CA LEU A 183 -28.15 -0.26 -18.72
C LEU A 183 -27.74 -0.08 -20.19
N TYR A 184 -28.49 -0.67 -21.13
CA TYR A 184 -28.28 -0.49 -22.56
C TYR A 184 -29.04 0.74 -23.10
N SER A 185 -30.19 1.11 -22.53
CA SER A 185 -31.00 2.24 -22.99
C SER A 185 -30.39 3.63 -22.69
N PHE A 186 -29.53 3.75 -21.67
CA PHE A 186 -28.79 4.99 -21.39
C PHE A 186 -27.62 5.20 -22.35
N PHE A 187 -26.96 4.12 -22.80
CA PHE A 187 -25.90 4.20 -23.82
C PHE A 187 -26.44 4.30 -25.26
N ASP A 188 -27.70 3.93 -25.52
CA ASP A 188 -28.31 3.91 -26.86
C ASP A 188 -29.41 4.99 -27.06
N SER A 189 -29.44 6.01 -26.20
CA SER A 189 -30.41 7.11 -26.35
C SER A 189 -30.11 7.99 -27.59
N PRO A 190 -31.10 8.36 -28.43
CA PRO A 190 -30.89 8.87 -29.80
C PRO A 190 -30.25 10.26 -29.94
N GLN A 191 -29.67 10.84 -28.88
CA GLN A 191 -29.01 12.15 -28.98
C GLN A 191 -27.63 12.10 -29.68
N HIS A 192 -27.16 10.91 -30.08
CA HIS A 192 -25.87 10.69 -30.77
C HIS A 192 -25.98 10.15 -32.22
N ARG A 193 -27.03 10.49 -32.97
CA ARG A 193 -27.11 10.12 -34.40
C ARG A 193 -27.51 11.28 -35.32
N LYS A 194 -26.57 12.20 -35.62
CA LYS A 194 -26.40 12.96 -36.89
C LYS A 194 -24.95 13.50 -36.89
N ALA A 195 -24.09 13.33 -37.90
CA ALA A 195 -24.31 12.98 -39.29
C ALA A 195 -23.06 12.32 -39.89
N ASP A 196 -23.24 11.11 -40.45
CA ASP A 196 -22.56 10.66 -41.66
C ASP A 196 -23.65 10.46 -42.72
N ALA A 197 -23.76 11.43 -43.63
CA ALA A 197 -24.36 11.31 -44.97
C ALA A 197 -24.21 12.65 -45.69
N GLY A 198 -23.20 12.75 -46.55
CA GLY A 198 -22.89 13.90 -47.41
C GLY A 198 -21.50 13.81 -47.98
#